data_AF-A0A5C8L448-F1
#
_entry.id   AF-A0A5C8L448-F1
#
_cell.length_a   1.000
_cell.length_b   1.000
_cell.length_c   1.000
_cell.angle_alpha   90.00
_cell.angle_beta   90.00
_cell.angle_gamma   90.00
#
_symmetry.space_group_name_H-M   'P 1'
#
loop_
_entity.id
_entity.type
_entity.pdbx_description
1 polymer ?
#
loop_
_entity_poly.entity_id
_entity_poly.type
_entity_poly.pdbx_seq_one_letter_code
_entity_poly.pdbx_strand_id
1 'polypeptide(L)'
;MNHFKTLILVFLISLSFTGCKEDYTILPSEDPILLSTNNVSSLIDNSIVFTATKGGEEITALTTIYVNGEAIQGDTFTSNETGEYRAYATYDNLKSNEVVFNYHDGSEINFKKRVLIEDYTGTWCGYCTRVAKAIEQVFTSTDNAVAVAIHRDSSNPNSATYDPFNYDASVLENLLNTPGYPKGFLNRTILWKNPETEYVNQVLDLTQGENPKLGLAITNSLANNQLNIAVNVKKAKNFGDLKLVVYVLENGLIYEQKNYTTYYNSVNPVPDFEHNHVLRSSLTDLLGDNIPKEEFINDVYSVNYEIAVPSNVDNSQNIEVVAFVIDEDGKAINVRKANLGEDQDFEQI
;
A
#
# COMPACT_ATOMS: atom_id res chain seq x y z
N MET A 1 97.15 29.01 -67.91
CA MET A 1 97.18 27.82 -67.03
C MET A 1 96.80 28.31 -65.65
N ASN A 2 95.49 28.36 -65.38
CA ASN A 2 94.92 29.15 -64.28
C ASN A 2 94.50 28.28 -63.11
N HIS A 3 94.87 28.76 -61.93
CA HIS A 3 94.50 28.31 -60.60
C HIS A 3 92.98 28.24 -60.39
N PHE A 4 92.52 27.23 -59.64
CA PHE A 4 91.31 27.36 -58.83
C PHE A 4 91.50 26.62 -57.49
N LYS A 5 91.47 27.38 -56.40
CA LYS A 5 91.43 26.90 -55.01
C LYS A 5 89.95 26.76 -54.63
N THR A 6 89.53 25.60 -54.12
CA THR A 6 88.18 25.42 -53.56
C THR A 6 88.30 25.30 -52.04
N LEU A 7 87.80 26.32 -51.36
CA LEU A 7 87.61 26.41 -49.91
C LEU A 7 86.16 25.97 -49.63
N ILE A 8 85.95 24.88 -48.88
CA ILE A 8 84.61 24.47 -48.41
C ILE A 8 84.51 24.83 -46.93
N LEU A 9 83.67 25.82 -46.63
CA LEU A 9 83.29 26.27 -45.29
C LEU A 9 81.98 25.57 -44.92
N VAL A 10 81.98 24.71 -43.91
CA VAL A 10 80.78 24.04 -43.39
C VAL A 10 80.16 24.94 -42.32
N PHE A 11 78.95 25.46 -42.57
CA PHE A 11 78.18 26.29 -41.66
C PHE A 11 77.18 25.39 -40.89
N LEU A 12 77.40 25.17 -39.59
CA LEU A 12 76.44 24.48 -38.71
C LEU A 12 75.32 25.47 -38.34
N ILE A 13 74.11 25.23 -38.84
CA ILE A 13 72.89 25.96 -38.44
C ILE A 13 72.26 25.20 -37.27
N SER A 14 72.31 25.78 -36.06
CA SER A 14 71.57 25.30 -34.89
C SER A 14 70.10 25.71 -35.00
N LEU A 15 69.22 24.76 -35.35
CA LEU A 15 67.77 24.96 -35.33
C LEU A 15 67.26 24.86 -33.89
N SER A 16 66.98 26.00 -33.27
CA SER A 16 66.32 26.07 -31.96
C SER A 16 64.83 25.77 -32.15
N PHE A 17 64.38 24.54 -31.87
CA PHE A 17 62.96 24.23 -31.73
C PHE A 17 62.44 24.84 -30.41
N THR A 18 61.80 26.00 -30.48
CA THR A 18 60.92 26.48 -29.41
C THR A 18 59.62 25.69 -29.46
N GLY A 19 59.53 24.61 -28.69
CA GLY A 19 58.26 23.97 -28.41
C GLY A 19 57.44 24.86 -27.49
N CYS A 20 56.34 25.43 -27.99
CA CYS A 20 55.31 26.01 -27.14
C CYS A 20 54.69 24.87 -26.33
N LYS A 21 55.08 24.76 -25.06
CA LYS A 21 54.38 23.93 -24.09
C LYS A 21 53.19 24.74 -23.62
N GLU A 22 52.00 24.46 -24.15
CA GLU A 22 50.78 24.94 -23.51
C GLU A 22 50.64 24.16 -22.19
N ASP A 23 50.91 24.84 -21.08
CA ASP A 23 50.64 24.28 -19.75
C ASP A 23 49.12 24.31 -19.52
N TYR A 24 48.46 23.17 -19.76
CA TYR A 24 47.07 22.98 -19.34
C TYR A 24 47.04 22.75 -17.83
N THR A 25 46.43 23.66 -17.07
CA THR A 25 46.07 23.41 -15.68
C THR A 25 44.77 22.62 -15.65
N ILE A 26 44.83 21.34 -15.26
CA ILE A 26 43.64 20.58 -14.89
C ILE A 26 43.16 21.20 -13.58
N LEU A 27 42.12 22.04 -13.65
CA LEU A 27 41.43 22.53 -12.46
C LEU A 27 40.77 21.33 -11.78
N PRO A 28 40.84 21.21 -10.44
CA PRO A 28 40.09 20.18 -9.74
C PRO A 28 38.60 20.32 -10.08
N SER A 29 37.97 19.22 -10.50
CA SER A 29 36.52 19.17 -10.64
C SER A 29 35.93 19.31 -9.24
N GLU A 30 35.26 20.42 -8.96
CA GLU A 30 34.48 20.52 -7.73
C GLU A 30 33.29 19.57 -7.81
N ASP A 31 33.03 18.86 -6.72
CA ASP A 31 31.84 18.01 -6.63
C ASP A 31 30.57 18.88 -6.78
N PRO A 32 29.60 18.47 -7.61
CA PRO A 32 28.36 19.21 -7.77
C PRO A 32 27.53 19.15 -6.48
N ILE A 33 26.68 20.17 -6.28
CA ILE A 33 25.62 20.11 -5.28
C ILE A 33 24.45 19.34 -5.89
N LEU A 34 23.94 18.36 -5.17
CA LEU A 34 22.73 17.63 -5.53
C LEU A 34 21.62 17.93 -4.52
N LEU A 35 20.47 18.39 -5.01
CA LEU A 35 19.26 18.58 -4.22
C LEU A 35 18.29 17.43 -4.52
N SER A 36 17.72 16.87 -3.46
CA SER A 36 16.62 15.90 -3.51
C SER A 36 15.48 16.34 -2.58
N THR A 37 14.32 15.71 -2.74
CA THR A 37 13.15 15.88 -1.85
C THR A 37 12.69 14.54 -1.32
N ASN A 38 11.99 14.56 -0.17
CA ASN A 38 11.26 13.40 0.31
C ASN A 38 10.07 13.04 -0.61
N ASN A 39 9.46 14.04 -1.25
CA ASN A 39 8.27 13.91 -2.09
C ASN A 39 8.35 14.79 -3.34
N VAL A 40 7.77 14.30 -4.44
CA VAL A 40 7.57 15.05 -5.70
C VAL A 40 6.09 15.36 -5.96
N SER A 41 5.18 14.80 -5.16
CA SER A 41 3.76 15.19 -5.09
C SER A 41 3.33 15.25 -3.64
N SER A 42 2.50 16.23 -3.29
CA SER A 42 1.91 16.32 -1.95
C SER A 42 0.55 17.01 -1.97
N LEU A 43 -0.29 16.70 -0.98
CA LEU A 43 -1.47 17.51 -0.69
C LEU A 43 -1.08 18.90 -0.21
N ILE A 44 -1.91 19.91 -0.51
CA ILE A 44 -1.77 21.25 0.06
C ILE A 44 -1.63 21.19 1.59
N ASP A 45 -0.90 22.15 2.14
CA ASP A 45 -0.55 22.29 3.55
C ASP A 45 0.39 21.20 4.12
N ASN A 46 0.76 20.18 3.34
CA ASN A 46 1.80 19.22 3.74
C ASN A 46 3.21 19.77 3.45
N SER A 47 4.18 19.32 4.24
CA SER A 47 5.57 19.72 4.10
C SER A 47 6.32 18.82 3.10
N ILE A 48 7.09 19.46 2.21
CA ILE A 48 8.14 18.84 1.42
C ILE A 48 9.48 19.24 2.04
N VAL A 49 10.32 18.24 2.32
CA VAL A 49 11.64 18.40 2.93
C VAL A 49 12.70 18.16 1.86
N PHE A 50 13.66 19.08 1.79
CA PHE A 50 14.77 19.05 0.86
C PHE A 50 16.04 18.55 1.55
N THR A 51 16.89 17.84 0.81
CA THR A 51 18.22 17.43 1.27
C THR A 51 19.24 17.82 0.22
N ALA A 52 20.31 18.52 0.63
CA ALA A 52 21.39 18.90 -0.26
C ALA A 52 22.68 18.13 0.08
N THR A 53 23.35 17.59 -0.94
CA THR A 53 24.62 16.86 -0.77
C THR A 53 25.71 17.39 -1.71
N LYS A 54 26.97 17.33 -1.30
CA LYS A 54 28.16 17.63 -2.13
C LYS A 54 29.23 16.57 -1.86
N GLY A 55 29.73 15.91 -2.91
CA GLY A 55 30.71 14.83 -2.75
C GLY A 55 30.21 13.62 -1.93
N GLY A 56 28.90 13.46 -1.78
CA GLY A 56 28.27 12.43 -0.95
C GLY A 56 28.05 12.83 0.52
N GLU A 57 28.52 14.00 0.96
CA GLU A 57 28.25 14.54 2.30
C GLU A 57 27.01 15.44 2.28
N GLU A 58 26.19 15.34 3.33
CA GLU A 58 25.03 16.21 3.50
C GLU A 58 25.48 17.62 3.92
N ILE A 59 25.07 18.62 3.15
CA ILE A 59 25.39 20.03 3.36
C ILE A 59 24.14 20.90 3.47
N THR A 60 22.95 20.31 3.67
CA THR A 60 21.64 21.00 3.70
C THR A 60 21.68 22.29 4.52
N ALA A 61 22.20 22.24 5.75
CA ALA A 61 22.29 23.38 6.67
C ALA A 61 23.23 24.52 6.21
N LEU A 62 24.11 24.27 5.24
CA LEU A 62 25.02 25.24 4.65
C LEU A 62 24.46 25.87 3.37
N THR A 63 23.39 25.30 2.81
CA THR A 63 22.81 25.76 1.56
C THR A 63 21.70 26.80 1.79
N THR A 64 21.45 27.62 0.77
CA THR A 64 20.19 28.36 0.64
C THR A 64 19.33 27.68 -0.41
N ILE A 65 18.14 27.24 -0.03
CA ILE A 65 17.17 26.62 -0.94
C ILE A 65 16.23 27.70 -1.48
N TYR A 66 15.93 27.61 -2.76
CA TYR A 66 15.00 28.49 -3.48
C TYR A 66 13.86 27.66 -4.02
N VAL A 67 12.62 28.14 -3.89
CA VAL A 67 11.42 27.58 -4.52
C VAL A 67 10.83 28.64 -5.43
N ASN A 68 10.63 28.32 -6.71
CA ASN A 68 10.20 29.26 -7.75
C ASN A 68 11.05 30.55 -7.81
N GLY A 69 12.32 30.45 -7.43
CA GLY A 69 13.27 31.57 -7.40
C GLY A 69 13.27 32.38 -6.09
N GLU A 70 12.39 32.09 -5.13
CA GLU A 70 12.35 32.73 -3.82
C GLU A 70 13.06 31.89 -2.77
N ALA A 71 13.94 32.49 -1.98
CA ALA A 71 14.67 31.79 -0.92
C ALA A 71 13.71 31.40 0.23
N ILE A 72 13.78 30.15 0.67
CA ILE A 72 12.99 29.65 1.81
C ILE A 72 13.84 29.62 3.09
N GLN A 73 13.17 29.62 4.25
CA GLN A 73 13.84 29.43 5.53
C GLN A 73 13.95 27.93 5.85
N GLY A 74 15.17 27.47 6.11
CA GLY A 74 15.44 26.06 6.38
C GLY A 74 15.34 25.21 5.11
N ASP A 75 14.95 23.96 5.29
CA ASP A 75 14.94 22.91 4.27
C ASP A 75 13.54 22.38 3.98
N THR A 76 12.51 23.09 4.42
CA THR A 76 11.12 22.64 4.32
C THR A 76 10.28 23.68 3.62
N PHE A 77 9.44 23.24 2.69
CA PHE A 77 8.46 24.08 2.00
C PHE A 77 7.05 23.52 2.18
N THR A 78 6.09 24.44 2.30
CA THR A 78 4.66 24.15 2.40
C THR A 78 3.93 25.14 1.49
N SER A 79 2.91 24.67 0.78
CA SER A 79 2.02 25.53 -0.01
C SER A 79 0.56 25.21 0.28
N ASN A 80 -0.28 26.24 0.34
CA ASN A 80 -1.73 26.13 0.37
C ASN A 80 -2.37 26.23 -1.03
N GLU A 81 -1.55 26.41 -2.07
CA GLU A 81 -1.98 26.50 -3.46
C GLU A 81 -1.59 25.23 -4.22
N THR A 82 -2.49 24.79 -5.11
CA THR A 82 -2.20 23.69 -6.04
C THR A 82 -1.30 24.18 -7.17
N GLY A 83 -0.35 23.37 -7.62
CA GLY A 83 0.48 23.70 -8.78
C GLY A 83 1.86 23.06 -8.76
N GLU A 84 2.59 23.24 -9.86
CA GLU A 84 3.98 22.84 -10.00
C GLU A 84 4.92 23.87 -9.37
N TYR A 85 5.91 23.38 -8.64
CA TYR A 85 6.96 24.16 -8.02
C TYR A 85 8.34 23.61 -8.42
N ARG A 86 9.33 24.50 -8.45
CA ARG A 86 10.71 24.19 -8.84
C ARG A 86 11.66 24.63 -7.74
N ALA A 87 12.45 23.71 -7.22
CA ALA A 87 13.44 23.99 -6.19
C ALA A 87 14.88 23.77 -6.66
N TYR A 88 15.79 24.62 -6.18
CA TYR A 88 17.23 24.42 -6.28
C TYR A 88 17.95 24.98 -5.06
N ALA A 89 19.15 24.50 -4.77
CA ALA A 89 20.00 24.97 -3.68
C ALA A 89 21.23 25.70 -4.22
N THR A 90 21.75 26.64 -3.42
CA THR A 90 23.03 27.30 -3.68
C THR A 90 23.97 27.20 -2.49
N TYR A 91 25.25 26.95 -2.75
CA TYR A 91 26.34 26.98 -1.77
C TYR A 91 27.65 27.33 -2.48
N ASP A 92 28.42 28.29 -1.94
CA ASP A 92 29.70 28.76 -2.50
C ASP A 92 29.69 29.04 -4.01
N ASN A 93 28.69 29.78 -4.49
CA ASN A 93 28.44 30.12 -5.91
C ASN A 93 28.09 28.94 -6.84
N LEU A 94 28.00 27.72 -6.32
CA LEU A 94 27.48 26.59 -7.04
C LEU A 94 25.95 26.54 -6.90
N LYS A 95 25.30 26.09 -7.97
CA LYS A 95 23.86 25.83 -8.03
C LYS A 95 23.65 24.34 -8.23
N SER A 96 22.71 23.76 -7.49
CA SER A 96 22.34 22.35 -7.63
C SER A 96 21.55 22.07 -8.92
N ASN A 97 21.22 20.79 -9.15
CA ASN A 97 20.09 20.43 -10.01
C ASN A 97 18.78 21.06 -9.53
N GLU A 98 17.82 21.15 -10.43
CA GLU A 98 16.44 21.54 -10.11
C GLU A 98 15.61 20.30 -9.78
N VAL A 99 14.79 20.39 -8.74
CA VAL A 99 13.77 19.40 -8.37
C VAL A 99 12.41 19.98 -8.70
N VAL A 100 11.58 19.23 -9.41
CA VAL A 100 10.20 19.60 -9.74
C VAL A 100 9.27 18.80 -8.85
N PHE A 101 8.29 19.47 -8.23
CA PHE A 101 7.28 18.83 -7.38
C PHE A 101 5.93 19.53 -7.51
N ASN A 102 4.85 18.86 -7.10
CA ASN A 102 3.49 19.37 -7.26
C ASN A 102 2.68 19.36 -5.96
N TYR A 103 1.91 20.41 -5.72
CA TYR A 103 0.83 20.44 -4.73
C TYR A 103 -0.54 20.20 -5.38
N HIS A 104 -1.39 19.39 -4.75
CA HIS A 104 -2.78 19.18 -5.16
C HIS A 104 -3.74 19.22 -3.97
N ASP A 105 -5.02 19.45 -4.22
CA ASP A 105 -6.07 19.42 -3.18
C ASP A 105 -6.79 18.06 -3.10
N GLY A 106 -6.46 17.14 -4.03
CA GLY A 106 -7.05 15.80 -4.14
C GLY A 106 -8.56 15.80 -4.42
N SER A 107 -9.14 16.95 -4.81
CA SER A 107 -10.56 17.10 -5.15
C SER A 107 -10.98 16.14 -6.26
N GLU A 108 -10.13 15.99 -7.28
CA GLU A 108 -10.31 15.14 -8.47
C GLU A 108 -9.80 13.69 -8.29
N ILE A 109 -9.31 13.33 -7.09
CA ILE A 109 -8.83 11.96 -6.83
C ILE A 109 -9.86 11.27 -5.94
N ASN A 110 -10.57 10.30 -6.51
CA ASN A 110 -11.49 9.43 -5.78
C ASN A 110 -11.14 7.97 -6.06
N PHE A 111 -11.55 7.08 -5.17
CA PHE A 111 -11.36 5.65 -5.36
C PHE A 111 -12.70 4.94 -5.39
N LYS A 112 -12.77 3.84 -6.12
CA LYS A 112 -13.94 2.98 -6.14
C LYS A 112 -14.29 2.55 -4.71
N LYS A 113 -15.55 2.76 -4.36
CA LYS A 113 -16.08 2.48 -3.03
C LYS A 113 -16.39 1.01 -2.87
N ARG A 114 -15.83 0.38 -1.83
CA ARG A 114 -16.09 -1.02 -1.48
C ARG A 114 -16.53 -1.16 -0.03
N VAL A 115 -17.33 -2.20 0.22
CA VAL A 115 -17.81 -2.55 1.56
C VAL A 115 -17.13 -3.83 2.03
N LEU A 116 -16.61 -3.79 3.25
CA LEU A 116 -16.11 -4.97 3.96
C LEU A 116 -17.29 -5.65 4.66
N ILE A 117 -17.36 -6.98 4.55
CA ILE A 117 -18.28 -7.85 5.28
C ILE A 117 -17.44 -8.82 6.10
N GLU A 118 -17.54 -8.76 7.41
CA GLU A 118 -16.96 -9.74 8.32
C GLU A 118 -18.09 -10.64 8.85
N ASP A 119 -18.08 -11.91 8.43
CA ASP A 119 -19.02 -12.95 8.88
C ASP A 119 -18.40 -13.76 10.02
N TYR A 120 -18.88 -13.55 11.24
CA TYR A 120 -18.51 -14.36 12.38
C TYR A 120 -19.41 -15.60 12.40
N THR A 121 -18.81 -16.76 12.14
CA THR A 121 -19.52 -17.97 11.73
C THR A 121 -18.92 -19.23 12.35
N GLY A 122 -19.53 -20.38 12.05
CA GLY A 122 -18.92 -21.67 12.31
C GLY A 122 -19.70 -22.84 11.71
N THR A 123 -18.99 -23.93 11.38
CA THR A 123 -19.56 -25.14 10.76
C THR A 123 -20.59 -25.81 11.66
N TRP A 124 -20.41 -25.69 12.98
CA TRP A 124 -21.31 -26.20 14.02
C TRP A 124 -22.57 -25.35 14.23
N CYS A 125 -22.65 -24.15 13.65
CA CYS A 125 -23.70 -23.18 13.92
C CYS A 125 -24.84 -23.30 12.90
N GLY A 126 -26.00 -23.80 13.35
CA GLY A 126 -27.12 -24.09 12.45
C GLY A 126 -27.76 -22.88 11.78
N TYR A 127 -27.67 -21.68 12.38
CA TYR A 127 -28.20 -20.46 11.77
C TYR A 127 -27.17 -19.71 10.92
N CYS A 128 -25.91 -20.18 10.86
CA CYS A 128 -24.84 -19.50 10.14
C CYS A 128 -25.02 -19.56 8.60
N THR A 129 -25.76 -20.55 8.10
CA THR A 129 -26.21 -20.60 6.70
C THR A 129 -27.02 -19.37 6.26
N ARG A 130 -27.56 -18.59 7.20
CA ARG A 130 -28.26 -17.32 6.93
C ARG A 130 -27.32 -16.21 6.45
N VAL A 131 -26.16 -16.01 7.11
CA VAL A 131 -25.20 -14.98 6.67
C VAL A 131 -24.51 -15.43 5.39
N ALA A 132 -24.11 -16.70 5.30
CA ALA A 132 -23.58 -17.27 4.05
C ALA A 132 -24.51 -17.02 2.87
N LYS A 133 -25.82 -17.26 3.05
CA LYS A 133 -26.81 -17.00 2.00
C LYS A 133 -26.96 -15.50 1.66
N ALA A 134 -26.86 -14.62 2.65
CA ALA A 134 -26.92 -13.18 2.42
C ALA A 134 -25.70 -12.69 1.64
N ILE A 135 -24.50 -13.21 1.91
CA ILE A 135 -23.28 -12.89 1.17
C ILE A 135 -23.39 -13.35 -0.29
N GLU A 136 -23.91 -14.54 -0.56
CA GLU A 136 -24.21 -14.98 -1.93
C GLU A 136 -25.12 -13.98 -2.66
N GLN A 137 -26.18 -13.50 -2.00
CA GLN A 137 -27.09 -12.51 -2.57
C GLN A 137 -26.40 -11.16 -2.83
N VAL A 138 -25.51 -10.72 -1.93
CA VAL A 138 -24.70 -9.51 -2.15
C VAL A 138 -23.84 -9.68 -3.40
N PHE A 139 -23.11 -10.79 -3.54
CA PHE A 139 -22.24 -11.03 -4.69
C PHE A 139 -23.00 -11.19 -6.01
N THR A 140 -24.27 -11.63 -5.98
CA THR A 140 -25.12 -11.58 -7.19
C THR A 140 -25.55 -10.16 -7.57
N SER A 141 -25.47 -9.21 -6.64
CA SER A 141 -25.98 -7.84 -6.79
C SER A 141 -24.87 -6.79 -7.00
N THR A 142 -23.64 -7.06 -6.54
CA THR A 142 -22.52 -6.12 -6.66
C THR A 142 -21.16 -6.82 -6.58
N ASP A 143 -20.20 -6.33 -7.37
CA ASP A 143 -18.79 -6.70 -7.27
C ASP A 143 -18.02 -5.80 -6.28
N ASN A 144 -18.70 -4.85 -5.62
CA ASN A 144 -18.09 -3.87 -4.72
C ASN A 144 -18.08 -4.31 -3.26
N ALA A 145 -18.36 -5.58 -2.99
CA ALA A 145 -18.28 -6.16 -1.65
C ALA A 145 -17.05 -7.07 -1.52
N VAL A 146 -16.46 -7.09 -0.33
CA VAL A 146 -15.37 -8.00 0.04
C VAL A 146 -15.79 -8.69 1.34
N ALA A 147 -15.88 -10.02 1.31
CA ALA A 147 -16.25 -10.80 2.48
C ALA A 147 -15.03 -11.45 3.14
N VAL A 148 -15.13 -11.68 4.44
CA VAL A 148 -14.19 -12.44 5.27
C VAL A 148 -15.03 -13.31 6.21
N ALA A 149 -14.88 -14.63 6.12
CA ALA A 149 -15.49 -15.59 7.02
C ALA A 149 -14.54 -15.89 8.18
N ILE A 150 -14.94 -15.49 9.39
CA ILE A 150 -14.20 -15.66 10.63
C ILE A 150 -14.83 -16.81 11.40
N HIS A 151 -14.27 -18.00 11.20
CA HIS A 151 -14.73 -19.23 11.85
C HIS A 151 -14.32 -19.28 13.31
N ARG A 152 -15.30 -19.58 14.17
CA ARG A 152 -15.21 -19.71 15.62
C ARG A 152 -15.92 -20.99 16.05
N ASP A 153 -15.74 -21.56 17.24
CA ASP A 153 -14.98 -21.04 18.39
C ASP A 153 -13.91 -22.01 18.91
N SER A 154 -13.99 -23.30 18.57
CA SER A 154 -13.11 -24.32 19.13
C SER A 154 -12.40 -25.15 18.07
N SER A 155 -11.08 -25.26 18.18
CA SER A 155 -10.29 -26.22 17.38
C SER A 155 -10.28 -27.63 17.99
N ASN A 156 -10.93 -27.86 19.14
CA ASN A 156 -10.97 -29.18 19.78
C ASN A 156 -12.04 -30.08 19.13
N PRO A 157 -11.67 -31.20 18.47
CA PRO A 157 -12.63 -32.08 17.80
C PRO A 157 -13.69 -32.69 18.72
N ASN A 158 -13.47 -32.68 20.04
CA ASN A 158 -14.43 -33.17 21.03
C ASN A 158 -15.38 -32.07 21.55
N SER A 159 -15.23 -30.83 21.08
CA SER A 159 -16.11 -29.72 21.45
C SER A 159 -17.44 -29.78 20.70
N ALA A 160 -18.53 -29.39 21.36
CA ALA A 160 -19.83 -29.22 20.71
C ALA A 160 -19.84 -28.07 19.67
N THR A 161 -18.88 -27.15 19.80
CA THR A 161 -18.62 -26.01 18.90
C THR A 161 -17.31 -26.18 18.13
N TYR A 162 -16.92 -27.43 17.87
CA TYR A 162 -15.76 -27.72 17.03
C TYR A 162 -15.95 -27.10 15.64
N ASP A 163 -14.92 -26.40 15.18
CA ASP A 163 -14.81 -25.88 13.83
C ASP A 163 -13.38 -26.15 13.30
N PRO A 164 -13.22 -26.86 12.16
CA PRO A 164 -11.91 -27.17 11.59
C PRO A 164 -11.17 -25.92 11.09
N PHE A 165 -11.88 -24.81 10.87
CA PHE A 165 -11.36 -23.55 10.35
C PHE A 165 -11.23 -22.47 11.42
N ASN A 166 -11.40 -22.85 12.70
CA ASN A 166 -11.37 -21.91 13.83
C ASN A 166 -10.12 -21.01 13.82
N TYR A 167 -10.35 -19.70 13.94
CA TYR A 167 -9.33 -18.67 14.05
C TYR A 167 -9.55 -17.81 15.30
N ASP A 168 -8.49 -17.50 16.04
CA ASP A 168 -8.64 -16.73 17.28
C ASP A 168 -8.86 -15.22 17.05
N ALA A 169 -10.10 -14.84 16.78
CA ALA A 169 -10.60 -13.47 16.72
C ALA A 169 -11.20 -12.93 18.05
N SER A 170 -10.83 -13.46 19.22
CA SER A 170 -11.45 -13.06 20.51
C SER A 170 -11.33 -11.56 20.79
N VAL A 171 -10.23 -10.93 20.36
CA VAL A 171 -10.04 -9.47 20.46
C VAL A 171 -11.06 -8.69 19.64
N LEU A 172 -11.45 -9.19 18.46
CA LEU A 172 -12.48 -8.58 17.63
C LEU A 172 -13.84 -8.72 18.28
N GLU A 173 -14.19 -9.92 18.75
CA GLU A 173 -15.48 -10.15 19.39
C GLU A 173 -15.66 -9.31 20.67
N ASN A 174 -14.58 -9.12 21.43
CA ASN A 174 -14.57 -8.22 22.58
C ASN A 174 -14.80 -6.75 22.17
N LEU A 175 -14.18 -6.29 21.08
CA LEU A 175 -14.41 -4.95 20.54
C LEU A 175 -15.88 -4.75 20.12
N LEU A 176 -16.45 -5.74 19.43
CA LEU A 176 -17.81 -5.67 18.89
C LEU A 176 -18.89 -5.81 19.97
N ASN A 177 -18.55 -6.44 21.10
CA ASN A 177 -19.42 -6.64 22.26
C ASN A 177 -20.83 -7.16 21.89
N THR A 178 -20.88 -8.04 20.89
CA THR A 178 -22.13 -8.60 20.33
C THR A 178 -22.10 -10.13 20.49
N PRO A 179 -22.96 -10.70 21.36
CA PRO A 179 -22.92 -12.12 21.66
C PRO A 179 -23.59 -12.96 20.56
N GLY A 180 -23.21 -14.24 20.49
CA GLY A 180 -23.86 -15.25 19.64
C GLY A 180 -23.34 -15.30 18.21
N TYR A 181 -23.72 -16.36 17.51
CA TYR A 181 -23.44 -16.59 16.09
C TYR A 181 -24.72 -17.00 15.35
N PRO A 182 -24.83 -16.70 14.04
CA PRO A 182 -23.89 -15.84 13.31
C PRO A 182 -24.12 -14.36 13.63
N LYS A 183 -23.13 -13.54 13.29
CA LYS A 183 -23.25 -12.07 13.26
C LYS A 183 -22.40 -11.55 12.11
N GLY A 184 -23.00 -10.72 11.27
CA GLY A 184 -22.29 -10.02 10.19
C GLY A 184 -21.99 -8.58 10.60
N PHE A 185 -20.78 -8.10 10.33
CA PHE A 185 -20.40 -6.70 10.50
C PHE A 185 -19.98 -6.10 9.16
N LEU A 186 -20.42 -4.88 8.91
CA LEU A 186 -20.14 -4.11 7.70
C LEU A 186 -19.17 -2.99 8.05
N ASN A 187 -18.13 -2.82 7.24
CA ASN A 187 -17.07 -1.85 7.48
C ASN A 187 -16.59 -1.84 8.95
N ARG A 188 -16.42 -3.03 9.51
CA ARG A 188 -15.92 -3.31 10.87
C ARG A 188 -16.85 -2.98 12.03
N THR A 189 -17.61 -1.88 11.96
CA THR A 189 -18.32 -1.34 13.13
C THR A 189 -19.84 -1.36 12.99
N ILE A 190 -20.37 -1.62 11.79
CA ILE A 190 -21.81 -1.55 11.53
C ILE A 190 -22.39 -2.96 11.59
N LEU A 191 -23.17 -3.27 12.63
CA LEU A 191 -23.88 -4.55 12.71
C LEU A 191 -24.83 -4.71 11.50
N TRP A 192 -24.68 -5.80 10.75
CA TRP A 192 -25.61 -6.18 9.70
C TRP A 192 -26.90 -6.67 10.34
N LYS A 193 -28.01 -6.02 9.97
CA LYS A 193 -29.31 -6.28 10.59
C LYS A 193 -29.80 -7.71 10.29
N ASN A 194 -30.27 -8.37 11.34
CA ASN A 194 -30.89 -9.68 11.28
C ASN A 194 -32.39 -9.60 10.86
N PRO A 195 -32.89 -10.52 10.00
CA PRO A 195 -32.12 -11.51 9.26
C PRO A 195 -31.37 -10.91 8.05
N GLU A 196 -30.05 -11.15 7.87
CA GLU A 196 -29.25 -10.42 6.84
C GLU A 196 -29.76 -10.61 5.40
N THR A 197 -30.38 -11.75 5.11
CA THR A 197 -31.01 -12.03 3.81
C THR A 197 -32.16 -11.09 3.47
N GLU A 198 -32.77 -10.43 4.45
CA GLU A 198 -33.79 -9.38 4.26
C GLU A 198 -33.18 -7.96 4.23
N TYR A 199 -31.89 -7.82 4.58
CA TYR A 199 -31.18 -6.54 4.69
C TYR A 199 -29.93 -6.47 3.81
N VAL A 200 -29.92 -7.17 2.68
CA VAL A 200 -28.85 -7.07 1.66
C VAL A 200 -28.65 -5.62 1.19
N ASN A 201 -29.72 -4.82 1.12
CA ASN A 201 -29.64 -3.40 0.77
C ASN A 201 -28.77 -2.59 1.74
N GLN A 202 -28.64 -2.99 3.01
CA GLN A 202 -27.73 -2.31 3.95
C GLN A 202 -26.27 -2.37 3.46
N VAL A 203 -25.88 -3.47 2.82
CA VAL A 203 -24.56 -3.65 2.20
C VAL A 203 -24.46 -2.84 0.92
N LEU A 204 -25.48 -2.92 0.06
CA LEU A 204 -25.50 -2.22 -1.23
C LEU A 204 -25.43 -0.69 -1.04
N ASP A 205 -26.15 -0.15 -0.07
CA ASP A 205 -26.14 1.29 0.24
C ASP A 205 -24.73 1.78 0.64
N LEU A 206 -23.93 0.93 1.29
CA LEU A 206 -22.54 1.26 1.66
C LEU A 206 -21.58 1.25 0.46
N THR A 207 -22.00 0.74 -0.70
CA THR A 207 -21.25 0.84 -1.97
C THR A 207 -21.61 2.09 -2.77
N GLN A 208 -22.58 2.88 -2.30
CA GLN A 208 -23.09 4.08 -2.98
C GLN A 208 -22.71 5.37 -2.23
N GLY A 209 -23.04 6.52 -2.82
CA GLY A 209 -22.78 7.84 -2.24
C GLY A 209 -21.38 8.36 -2.54
N GLU A 210 -20.85 9.22 -1.66
CA GLU A 210 -19.53 9.82 -1.87
C GLU A 210 -18.44 8.74 -1.91
N ASN A 211 -17.56 8.85 -2.92
CA ASN A 211 -16.44 7.96 -3.09
C ASN A 211 -15.34 8.26 -2.06
N PRO A 212 -14.67 7.22 -1.54
CA PRO A 212 -13.58 7.41 -0.60
C PRO A 212 -12.40 8.17 -1.22
N LYS A 213 -11.75 8.96 -0.37
CA LYS A 213 -10.47 9.64 -0.66
C LYS A 213 -9.26 8.77 -0.28
N LEU A 214 -9.46 7.46 -0.11
CA LEU A 214 -8.42 6.48 0.17
C LEU A 214 -8.67 5.21 -0.63
N GLY A 215 -7.63 4.73 -1.31
CA GLY A 215 -7.65 3.50 -2.11
C GLY A 215 -6.53 2.56 -1.70
N LEU A 216 -6.74 1.27 -1.95
CA LEU A 216 -5.74 0.24 -1.75
C LEU A 216 -5.44 -0.49 -3.06
N ALA A 217 -4.20 -0.92 -3.21
CA ALA A 217 -3.71 -1.80 -4.26
C ALA A 217 -2.92 -2.93 -3.62
N ILE A 218 -3.11 -4.16 -4.11
CA ILE A 218 -2.45 -5.35 -3.58
C ILE A 218 -1.77 -6.06 -4.74
N THR A 219 -0.50 -6.40 -4.57
CA THR A 219 0.18 -7.34 -5.45
C THR A 219 0.64 -8.52 -4.61
N ASN A 220 0.58 -9.73 -5.16
CA ASN A 220 1.01 -10.90 -4.42
C ASN A 220 1.54 -12.01 -5.34
N SER A 221 2.44 -12.83 -4.80
CA SER A 221 3.00 -13.98 -5.51
C SER A 221 3.38 -15.08 -4.54
N LEU A 222 3.38 -16.32 -5.03
CA LEU A 222 3.80 -17.50 -4.27
C LEU A 222 4.95 -18.19 -5.01
N ALA A 223 6.09 -18.33 -4.34
CA ALA A 223 7.24 -19.08 -4.85
C ALA A 223 7.90 -19.85 -3.70
N ASN A 224 8.23 -21.13 -3.91
CA ASN A 224 8.92 -21.96 -2.91
C ASN A 224 8.25 -21.97 -1.52
N ASN A 225 6.91 -21.99 -1.48
CA ASN A 225 6.11 -21.89 -0.25
C ASN A 225 6.25 -20.56 0.53
N GLN A 226 6.82 -19.55 -0.12
CA GLN A 226 6.91 -18.18 0.37
C GLN A 226 5.88 -17.31 -0.34
N LEU A 227 4.95 -16.75 0.44
CA LEU A 227 3.95 -15.80 -0.01
C LEU A 227 4.51 -14.39 0.18
N ASN A 228 4.63 -13.67 -0.94
CA ASN A 228 5.07 -12.29 -0.98
C ASN A 228 3.85 -11.41 -1.26
N ILE A 229 3.60 -10.41 -0.43
CA ILE A 229 2.46 -9.51 -0.53
C ILE A 229 2.96 -8.08 -0.41
N ALA A 230 2.62 -7.23 -1.37
CA ALA A 230 2.77 -5.78 -1.26
C ALA A 230 1.39 -5.14 -1.12
N VAL A 231 1.22 -4.30 -0.11
CA VAL A 231 0.01 -3.48 0.07
C VAL A 231 0.38 -2.02 -0.06
N ASN A 232 -0.28 -1.33 -0.97
CA ASN A 232 -0.14 0.10 -1.17
C ASN A 232 -1.44 0.80 -0.78
N VAL A 233 -1.34 1.88 -0.01
CA VAL A 233 -2.45 2.73 0.41
C VAL A 233 -2.21 4.13 -0.13
N LYS A 234 -3.13 4.64 -0.97
CA LYS A 234 -3.05 6.00 -1.51
C LYS A 234 -4.12 6.88 -0.88
N LYS A 235 -3.74 8.07 -0.44
CA LYS A 235 -4.66 9.09 0.09
C LYS A 235 -4.82 10.25 -0.90
N ALA A 236 -6.00 10.84 -0.88
CA ALA A 236 -6.37 12.04 -1.65
C ALA A 236 -6.79 13.20 -0.74
N LYS A 237 -6.64 13.04 0.58
CA LYS A 237 -6.75 14.10 1.58
C LYS A 237 -5.97 13.69 2.81
N ASN A 238 -5.79 14.63 3.74
CA ASN A 238 -5.26 14.30 5.06
C ASN A 238 -6.33 13.58 5.89
N PHE A 239 -5.92 12.51 6.55
CA PHE A 239 -6.73 11.73 7.48
C PHE A 239 -6.18 11.91 8.89
N GLY A 240 -7.00 11.58 9.90
CA GLY A 240 -6.55 11.38 11.27
C GLY A 240 -5.64 10.15 11.39
N ASP A 241 -5.70 9.48 12.52
CA ASP A 241 -4.93 8.25 12.69
C ASP A 241 -5.56 7.12 11.88
N LEU A 242 -4.70 6.38 11.17
CA LEU A 242 -5.11 5.28 10.29
C LEU A 242 -4.43 4.00 10.74
N LYS A 243 -5.13 2.87 10.63
CA LYS A 243 -4.55 1.55 10.82
C LYS A 243 -4.82 0.65 9.62
N LEU A 244 -3.81 -0.11 9.22
CA LEU A 244 -3.90 -1.11 8.17
C LEU A 244 -4.21 -2.47 8.79
N VAL A 245 -5.14 -3.21 8.17
CA VAL A 245 -5.38 -4.62 8.46
C VAL A 245 -5.15 -5.44 7.20
N VAL A 246 -4.38 -6.53 7.30
CA VAL A 246 -4.09 -7.43 6.18
C VAL A 246 -4.36 -8.89 6.58
N TYR A 247 -5.29 -9.52 5.87
CA TYR A 247 -5.71 -10.91 6.07
C TYR A 247 -5.28 -11.81 4.92
N VAL A 248 -4.91 -13.04 5.27
CA VAL A 248 -4.74 -14.15 4.34
C VAL A 248 -5.93 -15.08 4.54
N LEU A 249 -6.69 -15.26 3.46
CA LEU A 249 -7.88 -16.09 3.40
C LEU A 249 -7.63 -17.33 2.53
N GLU A 250 -8.50 -18.31 2.65
CA GLU A 250 -8.56 -19.46 1.76
C GLU A 250 -9.99 -19.70 1.26
N ASN A 251 -10.09 -20.03 -0.03
CA ASN A 251 -11.32 -20.36 -0.72
C ASN A 251 -11.45 -21.87 -0.99
N GLY A 252 -12.67 -22.34 -1.23
CA GLY A 252 -12.93 -23.70 -1.69
C GLY A 252 -12.69 -24.80 -0.65
N LEU A 253 -12.76 -24.50 0.65
CA LEU A 253 -12.61 -25.49 1.71
C LEU A 253 -13.90 -26.31 1.84
N ILE A 254 -13.80 -27.64 1.82
CA ILE A 254 -14.99 -28.52 1.84
C ILE A 254 -15.20 -29.11 3.24
N TYR A 255 -16.32 -28.80 3.86
CA TYR A 255 -16.72 -29.37 5.15
C TYR A 255 -18.24 -29.27 5.36
N GLU A 256 -18.83 -30.15 6.18
CA GLU A 256 -20.28 -30.08 6.45
C GLU A 256 -20.68 -28.81 7.22
N GLN A 257 -21.83 -28.23 6.89
CA GLN A 257 -22.35 -27.03 7.58
C GLN A 257 -23.70 -27.34 8.23
N LYS A 258 -23.82 -27.19 9.56
CA LYS A 258 -25.14 -27.30 10.21
C LYS A 258 -26.08 -26.24 9.66
N ASN A 259 -27.35 -26.59 9.50
CA ASN A 259 -28.34 -25.75 8.84
C ASN A 259 -29.73 -25.91 9.47
N TYR A 260 -30.22 -24.87 10.14
CA TYR A 260 -31.55 -24.80 10.76
C TYR A 260 -32.49 -23.88 9.95
N THR A 261 -32.08 -23.50 8.73
CA THR A 261 -32.83 -22.63 7.82
C THR A 261 -33.48 -23.44 6.69
N THR A 262 -34.28 -22.77 5.86
CA THR A 262 -34.81 -23.36 4.62
C THR A 262 -33.85 -23.22 3.43
N TYR A 263 -32.69 -22.58 3.62
CA TYR A 263 -31.67 -22.45 2.58
C TYR A 263 -30.99 -23.81 2.32
N TYR A 264 -30.30 -23.93 1.18
CA TYR A 264 -29.60 -25.16 0.80
C TYR A 264 -30.50 -26.41 0.85
N ASN A 265 -31.73 -26.27 0.32
CA ASN A 265 -32.76 -27.31 0.27
C ASN A 265 -33.17 -27.88 1.64
N SER A 266 -33.00 -27.10 2.73
CA SER A 266 -33.31 -27.53 4.11
C SER A 266 -32.54 -28.77 4.57
N VAL A 267 -31.41 -29.09 3.94
CA VAL A 267 -30.56 -30.23 4.30
C VAL A 267 -29.74 -29.87 5.55
N ASN A 268 -29.65 -30.79 6.52
CA ASN A 268 -28.93 -30.57 7.77
C ASN A 268 -28.22 -31.85 8.30
N PRO A 269 -26.89 -31.81 8.49
CA PRO A 269 -25.98 -30.78 7.99
C PRO A 269 -25.97 -30.79 6.45
N VAL A 270 -25.68 -29.64 5.83
CA VAL A 270 -25.43 -29.57 4.38
C VAL A 270 -24.10 -30.29 4.13
N PRO A 271 -24.10 -31.44 3.41
CA PRO A 271 -22.87 -32.16 3.12
C PRO A 271 -22.05 -31.39 2.09
N ASP A 272 -20.73 -31.58 2.12
CA ASP A 272 -19.79 -31.01 1.14
C ASP A 272 -19.99 -29.51 0.89
N PHE A 273 -20.28 -28.75 1.95
CA PHE A 273 -20.45 -27.31 1.84
C PHE A 273 -19.09 -26.67 1.54
N GLU A 274 -19.08 -25.78 0.53
CA GLU A 274 -17.89 -25.04 0.14
C GLU A 274 -17.80 -23.74 0.94
N HIS A 275 -16.80 -23.66 1.82
CA HIS A 275 -16.47 -22.50 2.62
C HIS A 275 -15.47 -21.63 1.86
N ASN A 276 -15.86 -20.38 1.61
CA ASN A 276 -15.07 -19.38 0.92
C ASN A 276 -14.74 -18.20 1.84
N HIS A 277 -13.70 -17.44 1.48
CA HIS A 277 -13.22 -16.27 2.21
C HIS A 277 -12.81 -16.57 3.66
N VAL A 278 -12.38 -17.80 3.95
CA VAL A 278 -12.10 -18.26 5.32
C VAL A 278 -10.79 -17.65 5.82
N LEU A 279 -10.83 -16.90 6.92
CA LEU A 279 -9.66 -16.30 7.55
C LEU A 279 -8.68 -17.38 8.05
N ARG A 280 -7.47 -17.41 7.47
CA ARG A 280 -6.41 -18.35 7.90
C ARG A 280 -5.31 -17.66 8.70
N SER A 281 -5.01 -16.38 8.40
CA SER A 281 -3.99 -15.59 9.10
C SER A 281 -4.25 -14.08 9.02
N SER A 282 -3.72 -13.34 10.00
CA SER A 282 -3.62 -11.86 10.00
C SER A 282 -2.15 -11.49 10.01
N LEU A 283 -1.72 -10.64 9.07
CA LEU A 283 -0.32 -10.20 8.96
C LEU A 283 -0.02 -8.95 9.78
N THR A 284 -1.08 -8.26 10.19
CA THR A 284 -1.09 -7.14 11.13
C THR A 284 -1.75 -7.57 12.44
N ASP A 285 -1.72 -6.73 13.46
CA ASP A 285 -2.65 -6.87 14.59
C ASP A 285 -4.10 -6.97 14.06
N LEU A 286 -4.94 -7.76 14.73
CA LEU A 286 -6.33 -7.91 14.32
C LEU A 286 -7.06 -6.58 14.37
N LEU A 287 -6.72 -5.68 15.30
CA LEU A 287 -7.20 -4.30 15.43
C LEU A 287 -6.43 -3.30 14.54
N GLY A 288 -5.51 -3.79 13.72
CA GLY A 288 -4.73 -3.03 12.74
C GLY A 288 -3.44 -2.44 13.27
N ASP A 289 -2.44 -2.39 12.38
CA ASP A 289 -1.16 -1.75 12.61
C ASP A 289 -1.23 -0.27 12.24
N ASN A 290 -0.65 0.60 13.06
CA ASN A 290 -0.63 2.04 12.79
C ASN A 290 0.09 2.36 11.47
N ILE A 291 -0.51 3.20 10.63
CA ILE A 291 0.16 3.75 9.44
C ILE A 291 0.80 5.10 9.82
N PRO A 292 2.14 5.19 9.88
CA PRO A 292 2.81 6.44 10.23
C PRO A 292 2.59 7.51 9.14
N LYS A 293 2.24 8.73 9.54
CA LYS A 293 1.88 9.81 8.59
C LYS A 293 3.07 10.22 7.73
N GLU A 294 4.26 10.13 8.30
CA GLU A 294 5.57 10.40 7.72
C GLU A 294 6.01 9.37 6.67
N GLU A 295 5.43 8.16 6.67
CA GLU A 295 5.75 7.10 5.71
C GLU A 295 4.95 7.21 4.40
N PHE A 296 4.06 8.19 4.27
CA PHE A 296 3.43 8.50 2.99
C PHE A 296 4.41 9.25 2.08
N ILE A 297 4.89 8.55 1.06
CA ILE A 297 5.72 9.10 0.00
C ILE A 297 4.87 9.29 -1.26
N ASN A 298 4.80 10.51 -1.79
CA ASN A 298 3.90 10.90 -2.88
C ASN A 298 2.44 10.50 -2.62
N ASP A 299 1.99 10.71 -1.38
CA ASP A 299 0.66 10.31 -0.87
C ASP A 299 0.37 8.80 -0.91
N VAL A 300 1.41 7.96 -1.02
CA VAL A 300 1.33 6.50 -0.98
C VAL A 300 2.12 5.96 0.21
N TYR A 301 1.48 5.13 1.02
CA TYR A 301 2.12 4.27 2.01
C TYR A 301 2.26 2.86 1.41
N SER A 302 3.44 2.25 1.56
CA SER A 302 3.76 0.95 0.97
C SER A 302 4.37 0.03 2.02
N VAL A 303 3.82 -1.18 2.17
CA VAL A 303 4.33 -2.20 3.08
C VAL A 303 4.42 -3.55 2.36
N ASN A 304 5.48 -4.30 2.65
CA ASN A 304 5.71 -5.64 2.10
C ASN A 304 5.73 -6.68 3.21
N TYR A 305 5.09 -7.81 2.96
CA TYR A 305 5.12 -8.98 3.80
C TYR A 305 5.73 -10.14 3.02
N GLU A 306 6.68 -10.82 3.64
CA GLU A 306 7.27 -12.05 3.13
C GLU A 306 7.09 -13.10 4.22
N ILE A 307 6.13 -14.01 4.03
CA ILE A 307 5.80 -15.05 4.99
C ILE A 307 5.77 -16.44 4.36
N ALA A 308 6.06 -17.48 5.14
CA ALA A 308 5.71 -18.83 4.73
C ALA A 308 4.18 -18.96 4.65
N VAL A 309 3.67 -19.78 3.72
CA VAL A 309 2.24 -20.11 3.67
C VAL A 309 1.79 -20.59 5.07
N PRO A 310 0.74 -19.99 5.66
CA PRO A 310 0.27 -20.39 6.98
C PRO A 310 0.01 -21.89 7.05
N SER A 311 0.47 -22.55 8.12
CA SER A 311 0.44 -24.02 8.23
C SER A 311 -0.96 -24.62 8.27
N ASN A 312 -1.97 -23.79 8.51
CA ASN A 312 -3.36 -24.18 8.48
C ASN A 312 -3.96 -24.10 7.06
N VAL A 313 -3.35 -23.45 6.07
CA VAL A 313 -3.86 -23.44 4.68
C VAL A 313 -3.79 -24.83 4.06
N ASP A 314 -4.91 -25.33 3.50
CA ASP A 314 -5.00 -26.68 2.92
C ASP A 314 -4.48 -26.71 1.48
N ASN A 315 -4.85 -25.70 0.69
CA ASN A 315 -4.46 -25.53 -0.70
C ASN A 315 -3.98 -24.09 -0.94
N SER A 316 -2.67 -23.93 -1.07
CA SER A 316 -2.03 -22.63 -1.30
C SER A 316 -2.46 -21.94 -2.60
N GLN A 317 -2.99 -22.67 -3.59
CA GLN A 317 -3.51 -22.08 -4.82
C GLN A 317 -4.85 -21.35 -4.63
N ASN A 318 -5.54 -21.58 -3.51
CA ASN A 318 -6.82 -20.97 -3.21
C ASN A 318 -6.70 -19.76 -2.25
N ILE A 319 -5.48 -19.25 -2.06
CA ILE A 319 -5.23 -18.08 -1.23
C ILE A 319 -5.85 -16.83 -1.85
N GLU A 320 -6.50 -16.03 -1.01
CA GLU A 320 -6.95 -14.68 -1.30
C GLU A 320 -6.42 -13.74 -0.20
N VAL A 321 -5.93 -12.56 -0.59
CA VAL A 321 -5.44 -11.54 0.34
C VAL A 321 -6.48 -10.44 0.43
N VAL A 322 -6.85 -10.05 1.65
CA VAL A 322 -7.73 -8.90 1.90
C VAL A 322 -6.98 -7.86 2.70
N ALA A 323 -7.01 -6.60 2.24
CA ALA A 323 -6.46 -5.48 2.98
C ALA A 323 -7.50 -4.36 3.10
N PHE A 324 -7.55 -3.72 4.26
CA PHE A 324 -8.41 -2.56 4.50
C PHE A 324 -7.79 -1.60 5.49
N VAL A 325 -8.17 -0.34 5.38
CA VAL A 325 -7.74 0.71 6.32
C VAL A 325 -8.92 1.11 7.19
N ILE A 326 -8.69 1.19 8.50
CA ILE A 326 -9.64 1.71 9.47
C ILE A 326 -9.22 3.10 9.96
N ASP A 327 -10.21 3.93 10.27
CA ASP A 327 -10.03 5.25 10.90
C ASP A 327 -9.89 5.16 12.43
N GLU A 328 -9.79 6.33 13.08
CA GLU A 328 -9.68 6.47 14.54
C GLU A 328 -10.87 5.89 15.32
N ASP A 329 -12.05 5.80 14.68
CA ASP A 329 -13.26 5.19 15.22
C ASP A 329 -13.29 3.66 14.99
N GLY A 330 -12.27 3.12 14.34
CA GLY A 330 -12.16 1.70 13.98
C GLY A 330 -13.03 1.28 12.81
N LYS A 331 -13.64 2.23 12.07
CA LYS A 331 -14.48 1.96 10.92
C LYS A 331 -13.61 1.79 9.66
N ALA A 332 -13.91 0.78 8.84
CA ALA A 332 -13.22 0.62 7.57
C ALA A 332 -13.58 1.74 6.59
N ILE A 333 -12.56 2.45 6.08
CA ILE A 333 -12.69 3.52 5.10
C ILE A 333 -12.87 2.93 3.70
N ASN A 334 -12.03 1.95 3.34
CA ASN A 334 -12.09 1.21 2.10
C ASN A 334 -11.42 -0.16 2.25
N VAL A 335 -11.74 -1.10 1.37
CA VAL A 335 -11.25 -2.49 1.39
C VAL A 335 -10.90 -2.96 -0.01
N ARG A 336 -9.89 -3.82 -0.12
CA ARG A 336 -9.48 -4.48 -1.35
C ARG A 336 -9.22 -5.96 -1.09
N LYS A 337 -9.50 -6.79 -2.10
CA LYS A 337 -9.12 -8.19 -2.13
C LYS A 337 -8.34 -8.50 -3.40
N ALA A 338 -7.42 -9.46 -3.33
CA ALA A 338 -6.66 -9.97 -4.46
C ALA A 338 -6.54 -11.49 -4.38
N ASN A 339 -6.86 -12.19 -5.46
CA ASN A 339 -6.55 -13.62 -5.56
C ASN A 339 -5.04 -13.82 -5.69
N LEU A 340 -4.59 -15.06 -5.47
CA LEU A 340 -3.18 -15.40 -5.64
C LEU A 340 -2.67 -15.04 -7.04
N GLY A 341 -1.57 -14.30 -7.11
CA GLY A 341 -0.92 -13.92 -8.37
C GLY A 341 -1.53 -12.71 -9.08
N GLU A 342 -2.55 -12.07 -8.48
CA GLU A 342 -3.06 -10.81 -9.00
C GLU A 342 -2.13 -9.64 -8.69
N ASP A 343 -1.94 -8.79 -9.71
CA ASP A 343 -1.27 -7.50 -9.63
C ASP A 343 -2.32 -6.42 -9.87
N GLN A 344 -2.53 -5.55 -8.90
CA GLN A 344 -3.61 -4.57 -8.91
C GLN A 344 -3.08 -3.16 -8.86
N ASP A 345 -3.59 -2.31 -9.76
CA ASP A 345 -3.51 -0.86 -9.64
C ASP A 345 -4.57 -0.32 -8.68
N PHE A 346 -4.41 0.93 -8.25
CA PHE A 346 -5.46 1.65 -7.54
C PHE A 346 -6.70 1.80 -8.42
N GLU A 347 -7.88 1.48 -7.90
CA GLU A 347 -9.17 1.77 -8.56
C GLU A 347 -9.53 3.26 -8.45
N GLN A 348 -8.68 4.14 -8.98
CA GLN A 348 -8.92 5.58 -9.02
C GLN A 348 -9.99 5.91 -10.09
N ILE A 349 -10.95 6.78 -9.75
CA ILE A 349 -12.09 7.16 -10.61
C ILE A 349 -12.32 8.67 -10.67
#